data_AF-A0A7S1XGH0-F1
#
_entry.id   AF-A0A7S1XGH0-F1
#
_cell.length_a   1.000
_cell.length_b   1.000
_cell.length_c   1.000
_cell.angle_alpha   90.00
_cell.angle_beta   90.00
_cell.angle_gamma   90.00
#
_symmetry.space_group_name_H-M   'P 1'
#
loop_
_entity.id
_entity.type
_entity.pdbx_description
1 polymer ?
#
loop_
_entity_poly.entity_id
_entity_poly.type
_entity_poly.pdbx_seq_one_letter_code
_entity_poly.pdbx_strand_id
1 'polypeptide(L)'
;HALDQADEPTDMNFVRKHALDQAEELGVTLREAATRVFSNASGSYSSNVSLAVENGGWEDEQQLQSMYLGRKGFAFNSDRPGVMEQSQKIFEKSLSTVDVTFQNLDSSEISLTDVSHYFDSDPTKVVQGLRKDGKKPTSFVADTTTANAQVRTLSETVRLDARTKLLNPKWYEGMIASGYEGVREVSKRMRNTMGWSATANAVDNWVYEDANDTFMADEEMQKRLMDTNPNSFRQMVTTLLEANGRGYWETSEDNIDRLRRLYQDVEDRIEGVE
;
A
#
# COMPACT_ATOMS: atom_id res chain seq x y z
N HIS A 1 -36.13 1.60 -6.41
CA HIS A 1 -35.57 2.83 -7.00
C HIS A 1 -34.08 2.88 -6.73
N ALA A 2 -33.30 3.51 -7.61
CA ALA A 2 -31.88 3.77 -7.32
C ALA A 2 -31.75 4.69 -6.09
N LEU A 3 -30.76 4.44 -5.23
CA LEU A 3 -30.65 5.10 -3.91
C LEU A 3 -30.46 6.63 -4.02
N ASP A 4 -29.84 7.12 -5.08
CA ASP A 4 -29.67 8.55 -5.36
C ASP A 4 -30.99 9.27 -5.68
N GLN A 5 -31.97 8.55 -6.22
CA GLN A 5 -33.26 9.08 -6.66
C GLN A 5 -34.40 8.80 -5.67
N ALA A 6 -34.12 8.10 -4.56
CA ALA A 6 -35.11 7.85 -3.52
C ALA A 6 -35.56 9.18 -2.89
N ASP A 7 -36.87 9.34 -2.65
CA ASP A 7 -37.42 10.51 -1.96
C ASP A 7 -37.27 10.34 -0.44
N GLU A 8 -36.01 10.35 -0.01
CA GLU A 8 -35.60 10.14 1.38
C GLU A 8 -34.86 11.39 1.90
N PRO A 9 -35.01 11.72 3.20
CA PRO A 9 -34.22 12.75 3.86
C PRO A 9 -32.70 12.50 3.72
N THR A 10 -31.93 13.57 3.49
CA THR A 10 -30.47 13.49 3.23
C THR A 10 -29.64 13.11 4.45
N ASP A 11 -30.18 13.23 5.65
CA ASP A 11 -29.61 12.72 6.91
C ASP A 11 -29.78 11.21 7.07
N MET A 12 -30.68 10.58 6.29
CA MET A 12 -30.90 9.13 6.25
C MET A 12 -30.34 8.49 4.97
N ASN A 13 -30.01 9.29 3.95
CA ASN A 13 -29.50 8.83 2.67
C ASN A 13 -28.26 9.64 2.22
N PHE A 14 -27.08 9.19 2.65
CA PHE A 14 -25.82 9.83 2.31
C PHE A 14 -25.45 9.74 0.83
N VAL A 15 -25.95 8.72 0.11
CA VAL A 15 -25.76 8.61 -1.35
C VAL A 15 -26.44 9.80 -2.04
N ARG A 16 -27.70 10.06 -1.71
CA ARG A 16 -28.48 11.19 -2.23
C ARG A 16 -27.87 12.53 -1.80
N LYS A 17 -27.52 12.67 -0.52
CA LYS A 17 -26.86 13.88 0.01
C LYS A 17 -25.64 14.24 -0.83
N HIS A 18 -24.69 13.30 -0.97
CA HIS A 18 -23.47 13.56 -1.71
C HIS A 18 -23.71 13.75 -3.20
N ALA A 19 -24.63 12.99 -3.82
CA ALA A 19 -24.93 13.14 -5.25
C ALA A 19 -25.55 14.50 -5.57
N LEU A 20 -26.40 15.06 -4.70
CA LEU A 20 -26.96 16.41 -4.87
C LEU A 20 -25.85 17.47 -4.81
N ASP A 21 -25.02 17.45 -3.76
CA ASP A 21 -23.91 18.39 -3.58
C ASP A 21 -22.94 18.34 -4.78
N GLN A 22 -22.66 17.12 -5.27
CA GLN A 22 -21.77 16.88 -6.40
C GLN A 22 -22.36 17.33 -7.74
N ALA A 23 -23.66 17.12 -7.95
CA ALA A 23 -24.35 17.56 -9.16
C ALA A 23 -24.34 19.08 -9.29
N GLU A 24 -24.61 19.77 -8.18
CA GLU A 24 -24.57 21.24 -8.12
C GLU A 24 -23.15 21.77 -8.37
N GLU A 25 -22.15 21.24 -7.68
CA GLU A 25 -20.76 21.72 -7.79
C GLU A 25 -20.13 21.45 -9.15
N LEU A 26 -20.42 20.29 -9.77
CA LEU A 26 -19.83 19.89 -11.04
C LEU A 26 -20.68 20.28 -12.26
N GLY A 27 -21.91 20.75 -12.06
CA GLY A 27 -22.84 21.10 -13.14
C GLY A 27 -23.27 19.89 -13.99
N VAL A 28 -23.41 18.73 -13.38
CA VAL A 28 -23.78 17.45 -14.04
C VAL A 28 -25.15 16.96 -13.58
N THR A 29 -25.69 15.95 -14.24
CA THR A 29 -26.95 15.33 -13.79
C THR A 29 -26.76 14.62 -12.45
N LEU A 30 -27.85 14.48 -11.68
CA LEU A 30 -27.83 13.72 -10.42
C LEU A 30 -27.34 12.29 -10.63
N ARG A 31 -27.72 11.67 -11.77
CA ARG A 31 -27.32 10.30 -12.13
C ARG A 31 -25.82 10.18 -12.37
N GLU A 32 -25.22 11.15 -13.07
CA GLU A 32 -23.77 11.22 -13.28
C GLU A 32 -23.03 11.49 -11.97
N ALA A 33 -23.53 12.43 -11.17
CA ALA A 33 -22.98 12.72 -9.84
C ALA A 33 -23.04 11.52 -8.90
N ALA A 34 -24.01 10.61 -9.06
CA ALA A 34 -24.12 9.37 -8.30
C ALA A 34 -23.18 8.24 -8.78
N THR A 35 -22.21 8.52 -9.66
CA THR A 35 -21.23 7.52 -10.12
C THR A 35 -20.27 7.12 -8.99
N ARG A 36 -20.27 5.84 -8.63
CA ARG A 36 -19.43 5.27 -7.54
C ARG A 36 -18.64 4.04 -7.93
N VAL A 37 -18.87 3.48 -9.13
CA VAL A 37 -18.21 2.26 -9.59
C VAL A 37 -17.10 2.65 -10.55
N PHE A 38 -15.86 2.49 -10.09
CA PHE A 38 -14.66 2.85 -10.83
C PHE A 38 -13.73 1.65 -10.98
N SER A 39 -12.91 1.66 -12.03
CA SER A 39 -11.87 0.67 -12.27
C SER A 39 -10.79 1.27 -13.18
N ASN A 40 -9.88 0.43 -13.63
CA ASN A 40 -8.94 0.76 -14.69
C ASN A 40 -9.63 0.86 -16.06
N ALA A 41 -8.99 1.52 -17.02
CA ALA A 41 -9.40 1.44 -18.42
C ALA A 41 -9.42 -0.02 -18.92
N SER A 42 -10.22 -0.31 -19.94
CA SER A 42 -10.23 -1.64 -20.57
C SER A 42 -8.82 -2.07 -21.00
N GLY A 43 -8.44 -3.31 -20.65
CA GLY A 43 -7.11 -3.85 -20.92
C GLY A 43 -5.99 -3.36 -19.99
N SER A 44 -6.29 -2.51 -19.01
CA SER A 44 -5.32 -2.02 -18.01
C SER A 44 -5.56 -2.63 -16.63
N TYR A 45 -4.49 -2.79 -15.86
CA TYR A 45 -4.50 -3.33 -14.50
C TYR A 45 -3.61 -2.50 -13.57
N SER A 46 -3.88 -2.53 -12.27
CA SER A 46 -3.15 -1.80 -11.21
C SER A 46 -3.16 -0.27 -11.32
N SER A 47 -2.82 0.42 -10.25
CA SER A 47 -2.55 1.87 -10.24
C SER A 47 -1.11 2.20 -10.66
N ASN A 48 -0.27 1.20 -10.95
CA ASN A 48 1.18 1.30 -11.10
C ASN A 48 1.93 1.80 -9.84
N VAL A 49 1.26 2.00 -8.70
CA VAL A 49 1.90 2.39 -7.45
C VAL A 49 2.85 1.29 -6.97
N SER A 50 2.43 0.03 -7.09
CA SER A 50 3.30 -1.13 -6.80
C SER A 50 4.58 -1.14 -7.63
N LEU A 51 4.49 -0.80 -8.92
CA LEU A 51 5.65 -0.74 -9.82
C LEU A 51 6.57 0.45 -9.47
N ALA A 52 6.01 1.60 -9.10
CA ALA A 52 6.79 2.75 -8.65
C ALA A 52 7.56 2.43 -7.36
N VAL A 53 6.91 1.79 -6.39
CA VAL A 53 7.54 1.30 -5.15
C VAL A 53 8.60 0.25 -5.44
N GLU A 54 8.38 -0.64 -6.42
CA GLU A 54 9.36 -1.66 -6.80
C GLU A 54 10.64 -1.11 -7.40
N ASN A 55 10.51 -0.09 -8.25
CA ASN A 55 11.63 0.49 -8.98
C ASN A 55 12.29 1.67 -8.25
N GLY A 56 11.77 2.09 -7.09
CA GLY A 56 12.16 3.34 -6.42
C GLY A 56 11.89 4.59 -7.28
N GLY A 57 11.07 4.47 -8.32
CA GLY A 57 10.90 5.47 -9.38
C GLY A 57 9.90 6.58 -9.04
N TRP A 58 10.00 7.14 -7.83
CA TRP A 58 9.10 8.20 -7.35
C TRP A 58 9.80 9.11 -6.34
N GLU A 59 9.53 10.40 -6.40
CA GLU A 59 10.16 11.43 -5.55
C GLU A 59 9.29 11.73 -4.32
N ASP A 60 7.99 11.84 -4.52
CA ASP A 60 7.02 12.20 -3.48
C ASP A 60 5.71 11.40 -3.56
N GLU A 61 4.95 11.40 -2.47
CA GLU A 61 3.69 10.66 -2.39
C GLU A 61 2.62 11.22 -3.34
N GLN A 62 2.73 12.49 -3.76
CA GLN A 62 1.80 13.11 -4.69
C GLN A 62 1.88 12.48 -6.08
N GLN A 63 3.07 12.03 -6.51
CA GLN A 63 3.23 11.26 -7.75
C GLN A 63 2.44 9.95 -7.69
N LEU A 64 2.54 9.20 -6.58
CA LEU A 64 1.80 7.95 -6.37
C LEU A 64 0.28 8.19 -6.38
N GLN A 65 -0.17 9.24 -5.71
CA GLN A 65 -1.59 9.62 -5.68
C GLN A 65 -2.10 10.02 -7.08
N SER A 66 -1.31 10.77 -7.84
CA SER A 66 -1.66 11.18 -9.20
C SER A 66 -1.76 9.98 -10.16
N MET A 67 -0.84 9.01 -10.04
CA MET A 67 -0.90 7.76 -10.79
C MET A 67 -2.18 6.97 -10.47
N TYR A 68 -2.55 6.91 -9.19
CA TYR A 68 -3.79 6.28 -8.76
C TYR A 68 -5.02 6.94 -9.39
N LEU A 69 -5.16 8.25 -9.26
CA LEU A 69 -6.31 9.00 -9.78
C LEU A 69 -6.43 8.88 -11.31
N GLY A 70 -5.31 8.98 -12.03
CA GLY A 70 -5.29 8.88 -13.48
C GLY A 70 -5.61 7.48 -14.01
N ARG A 71 -5.24 6.42 -13.27
CA ARG A 71 -5.42 5.03 -13.73
C ARG A 71 -6.67 4.36 -13.21
N LYS A 72 -7.18 4.72 -12.04
CA LYS A 72 -8.35 4.12 -11.39
C LYS A 72 -9.64 4.92 -11.59
N GLY A 73 -9.56 6.11 -12.20
CA GLY A 73 -10.69 7.01 -12.40
C GLY A 73 -11.62 6.69 -13.58
N PHE A 74 -11.67 5.45 -14.09
CA PHE A 74 -12.58 5.08 -15.19
C PHE A 74 -13.90 4.57 -14.62
N ALA A 75 -14.99 5.27 -14.93
CA ALA A 75 -16.32 4.97 -14.41
C ALA A 75 -17.03 3.90 -15.24
N PHE A 76 -17.67 2.96 -14.55
CA PHE A 76 -18.64 2.06 -15.18
C PHE A 76 -20.02 2.74 -15.25
N ASN A 77 -20.69 2.63 -16.40
CA ASN A 77 -22.03 3.15 -16.60
C ASN A 77 -23.03 2.02 -16.90
N SER A 78 -23.98 1.77 -15.98
CA SER A 78 -25.03 0.75 -16.16
C SER A 78 -26.01 1.08 -17.29
N ASP A 79 -26.17 2.37 -17.60
CA ASP A 79 -27.12 2.86 -18.59
C ASP A 79 -26.51 2.80 -19.99
N ARG A 80 -25.18 2.63 -20.07
CA ARG A 80 -24.40 2.37 -21.30
C ARG A 80 -23.37 1.25 -21.08
N PRO A 81 -23.81 -0.01 -20.94
CA PRO A 81 -22.89 -1.13 -20.72
C PRO A 81 -21.83 -1.22 -21.82
N GLY A 82 -20.59 -1.52 -21.43
CA GLY A 82 -19.45 -1.64 -22.36
C GLY A 82 -18.69 -0.33 -22.61
N VAL A 83 -19.20 0.81 -22.12
CA VAL A 83 -18.49 2.08 -22.13
C VAL A 83 -17.88 2.33 -20.75
N MET A 84 -16.56 2.50 -20.70
CA MET A 84 -15.84 2.98 -19.53
C MET A 84 -15.12 4.28 -19.87
N GLU A 85 -15.60 5.38 -19.30
CA GLU A 85 -15.08 6.71 -19.57
C GLU A 85 -14.28 7.22 -18.38
N GLN A 86 -13.18 7.91 -18.67
CA GLN A 86 -12.40 8.58 -17.65
C GLN A 86 -13.26 9.67 -16.99
N SER A 87 -13.47 9.54 -15.68
CA SER A 87 -14.36 10.39 -14.88
C SER A 87 -13.63 10.91 -13.64
N GLN A 88 -12.39 11.37 -13.83
CA GLN A 88 -11.48 11.74 -12.74
C GLN A 88 -12.07 12.79 -11.78
N LYS A 89 -12.78 13.82 -12.28
CA LYS A 89 -13.42 14.83 -11.43
C LYS A 89 -14.45 14.24 -10.48
N ILE A 90 -15.30 13.32 -10.97
CA ILE A 90 -16.30 12.65 -10.13
C ILE A 90 -15.62 11.68 -9.15
N PHE A 91 -14.53 11.03 -9.58
CA PHE A 91 -13.74 10.14 -8.74
C PHE A 91 -13.09 10.89 -7.57
N GLU A 92 -12.36 11.98 -7.84
CA GLU A 92 -11.75 12.85 -6.85
C GLU A 92 -12.80 13.39 -5.87
N LYS A 93 -13.93 13.87 -6.41
CA LYS A 93 -15.01 14.40 -5.59
C LYS A 93 -15.66 13.33 -4.71
N SER A 94 -15.84 12.11 -5.21
CA SER A 94 -16.33 10.97 -4.42
C SER A 94 -15.34 10.60 -3.31
N LEU A 95 -14.05 10.49 -3.64
CA LEU A 95 -12.99 10.18 -2.68
C LEU A 95 -12.86 11.26 -1.60
N SER A 96 -13.09 12.53 -1.91
CA SER A 96 -13.06 13.63 -0.93
C SER A 96 -14.12 13.52 0.18
N THR A 97 -15.14 12.67 0.01
CA THR A 97 -16.19 12.41 1.01
C THR A 97 -15.94 11.15 1.84
N VAL A 98 -14.84 10.43 1.58
CA VAL A 98 -14.54 9.17 2.24
C VAL A 98 -14.02 9.41 3.66
N ASP A 99 -14.72 8.83 4.64
CA ASP A 99 -14.28 8.80 6.05
C ASP A 99 -13.56 7.49 6.41
N VAL A 100 -13.81 6.43 5.64
CA VAL A 100 -13.30 5.07 5.89
C VAL A 100 -12.82 4.42 4.60
N THR A 101 -11.62 3.85 4.61
CA THR A 101 -11.15 2.92 3.55
C THR A 101 -11.27 1.49 4.04
N PHE A 102 -11.55 0.56 3.12
CA PHE A 102 -11.87 -0.82 3.48
C PHE A 102 -11.41 -1.80 2.40
N GLN A 103 -10.76 -2.89 2.82
CA GLN A 103 -10.41 -4.02 1.95
C GLN A 103 -10.75 -5.34 2.66
N ASN A 104 -11.04 -6.40 1.91
CA ASN A 104 -11.16 -7.75 2.45
C ASN A 104 -9.84 -8.50 2.21
N LEU A 105 -9.37 -9.22 3.22
CA LEU A 105 -8.23 -10.13 3.09
C LEU A 105 -8.68 -11.39 2.33
N ASP A 106 -7.94 -11.76 1.29
CA ASP A 106 -8.24 -12.90 0.44
C ASP A 106 -8.10 -14.23 1.20
N SER A 107 -6.95 -14.44 1.84
CA SER A 107 -6.67 -15.67 2.59
C SER A 107 -5.62 -15.42 3.68
N SER A 108 -5.47 -16.37 4.61
CA SER A 108 -4.38 -16.31 5.60
C SER A 108 -2.99 -16.45 4.96
N GLU A 109 -2.93 -17.12 3.81
CA GLU A 109 -1.69 -17.33 3.04
C GLU A 109 -1.31 -16.06 2.27
N ILE A 110 -2.28 -15.37 1.67
CA ILE A 110 -2.10 -14.12 0.91
C ILE A 110 -2.60 -12.94 1.75
N SER A 111 -1.73 -12.49 2.66
CA SER A 111 -1.95 -11.31 3.48
C SER A 111 -1.39 -10.04 2.83
N LEU A 112 -1.54 -8.91 3.52
CA LEU A 112 -1.23 -7.56 3.04
C LEU A 112 0.22 -7.37 2.60
N THR A 113 1.14 -8.13 3.17
CA THR A 113 2.59 -8.02 2.89
C THR A 113 3.09 -9.12 1.93
N ASP A 114 2.28 -10.11 1.58
CA ASP A 114 2.66 -11.19 0.64
C ASP A 114 2.71 -10.69 -0.81
N VAL A 115 1.88 -9.71 -1.11
CA VAL A 115 1.56 -9.24 -2.46
C VAL A 115 1.38 -7.73 -2.45
N SER A 116 1.69 -7.09 -3.57
CA SER A 116 1.68 -5.64 -3.69
C SER A 116 0.33 -5.04 -4.07
N HIS A 117 -0.61 -5.85 -4.56
CA HIS A 117 -1.87 -5.34 -5.13
C HIS A 117 -2.79 -4.66 -4.09
N TYR A 118 -2.68 -5.03 -2.81
CA TYR A 118 -3.47 -4.41 -1.75
C TYR A 118 -3.07 -2.95 -1.53
N PHE A 119 -1.77 -2.66 -1.36
CA PHE A 119 -1.31 -1.29 -1.20
C PHE A 119 -1.38 -0.52 -2.52
N ASP A 120 -1.20 -1.18 -3.68
CA ASP A 120 -1.39 -0.58 -5.00
C ASP A 120 -2.79 0.02 -5.16
N SER A 121 -3.80 -0.62 -4.59
CA SER A 121 -5.19 -0.17 -4.66
C SER A 121 -5.65 0.62 -3.43
N ASP A 122 -4.78 0.85 -2.44
CA ASP A 122 -5.14 1.57 -1.21
C ASP A 122 -5.26 3.09 -1.45
N PRO A 123 -6.43 3.70 -1.21
CA PRO A 123 -6.64 5.12 -1.43
C PRO A 123 -6.44 5.95 -0.15
N THR A 124 -5.88 5.42 0.93
CA THR A 124 -5.89 6.09 2.25
C THR A 124 -5.28 7.49 2.20
N LYS A 125 -4.06 7.63 1.66
CA LYS A 125 -3.42 8.94 1.48
C LYS A 125 -3.99 9.74 0.30
N VAL A 126 -4.52 9.08 -0.73
CA VAL A 126 -5.24 9.75 -1.82
C VAL A 126 -6.45 10.51 -1.26
N VAL A 127 -7.25 9.86 -0.43
CA VAL A 127 -8.40 10.46 0.26
C VAL A 127 -7.91 11.58 1.18
N GLN A 128 -6.86 11.34 1.97
CA GLN A 128 -6.29 12.37 2.84
C GLN A 128 -5.91 13.65 2.05
N GLY A 129 -5.26 13.51 0.90
CA GLY A 129 -4.84 14.61 0.04
C GLY A 129 -6.00 15.34 -0.65
N LEU A 130 -7.12 14.67 -0.90
CA LEU A 130 -8.30 15.26 -1.54
C LEU A 130 -9.26 15.95 -0.57
N ARG A 131 -9.19 15.62 0.73
CA ARG A 131 -10.07 16.21 1.73
C ARG A 131 -9.62 17.62 2.08
N LYS A 132 -10.58 18.55 2.13
CA LYS A 132 -10.34 19.96 2.52
C LYS A 132 -9.79 20.11 3.94
N ASP A 133 -10.11 19.17 4.83
CA ASP A 133 -9.64 19.14 6.22
C ASP A 133 -8.29 18.41 6.39
N GLY A 134 -7.74 17.81 5.33
CA GLY A 134 -6.50 17.02 5.36
C GLY A 134 -6.56 15.79 6.27
N LYS A 135 -7.76 15.40 6.73
CA LYS A 135 -7.93 14.32 7.71
C LYS A 135 -7.71 12.96 7.04
N LYS A 136 -6.84 12.14 7.60
CA LYS A 136 -6.65 10.74 7.16
C LYS A 136 -7.95 9.94 7.43
N PRO A 137 -8.51 9.21 6.45
CA PRO A 137 -9.63 8.33 6.71
C PRO A 137 -9.21 7.18 7.64
N THR A 138 -10.17 6.57 8.33
CA THR A 138 -9.88 5.36 9.12
C THR A 138 -9.82 4.16 8.19
N SER A 139 -8.70 3.46 8.14
CA SER A 139 -8.52 2.32 7.24
C SER A 139 -8.78 1.01 7.98
N PHE A 140 -9.65 0.16 7.42
CA PHE A 140 -9.99 -1.15 7.96
C PHE A 140 -9.70 -2.27 6.97
N VAL A 141 -9.42 -3.46 7.51
CA VAL A 141 -9.30 -4.70 6.77
C VAL A 141 -10.20 -5.74 7.43
N ALA A 142 -11.09 -6.34 6.64
CA ALA A 142 -11.88 -7.47 7.10
C ALA A 142 -11.15 -8.78 6.78
N ASP A 143 -11.09 -9.64 7.78
CA ASP A 143 -10.51 -10.97 7.73
C ASP A 143 -11.62 -11.98 7.99
N THR A 144 -12.05 -12.65 6.92
CA THR A 144 -13.06 -13.72 6.95
C THR A 144 -12.45 -15.08 6.69
N THR A 145 -11.15 -15.24 6.94
CA THR A 145 -10.40 -16.48 6.67
C THR A 145 -10.76 -17.60 7.65
N THR A 146 -11.35 -17.25 8.80
CA THR A 146 -11.89 -18.18 9.78
C THR A 146 -13.38 -17.95 9.99
N ALA A 147 -14.05 -18.91 10.66
CA ALA A 147 -15.47 -18.77 11.03
C ALA A 147 -15.76 -17.56 11.94
N ASN A 148 -14.73 -17.04 12.63
CA ASN A 148 -14.83 -15.82 13.42
C ASN A 148 -14.33 -14.64 12.59
N ALA A 149 -15.23 -14.02 11.81
CA ALA A 149 -14.91 -12.85 11.01
C ALA A 149 -14.44 -11.69 11.90
N GLN A 150 -13.36 -11.03 11.51
CA GLN A 150 -12.77 -9.91 12.25
C GLN A 150 -12.66 -8.69 11.33
N VAL A 151 -12.95 -7.50 11.87
CA VAL A 151 -12.63 -6.23 11.20
C VAL A 151 -11.59 -5.53 12.05
N ARG A 152 -10.38 -5.40 11.53
CA ARG A 152 -9.25 -4.75 12.20
C ARG A 152 -8.91 -3.47 11.48
N THR A 153 -8.26 -2.54 12.17
CA THR A 153 -7.61 -1.44 11.48
C THR A 153 -6.50 -1.96 10.57
N LEU A 154 -6.16 -1.20 9.53
CA LEU A 154 -5.05 -1.52 8.65
C LEU A 154 -3.74 -1.68 9.43
N SER A 155 -3.45 -0.77 10.36
CA SER A 155 -2.25 -0.85 11.19
C SER A 155 -2.23 -2.08 12.10
N GLU A 156 -3.36 -2.50 12.68
CA GLU A 156 -3.42 -3.76 13.43
C GLU A 156 -3.11 -4.97 12.55
N THR A 157 -3.58 -4.96 11.30
CA THR A 157 -3.33 -6.04 10.35
C THR A 157 -1.87 -6.06 9.90
N VAL A 158 -1.27 -4.89 9.62
CA VAL A 158 0.17 -4.75 9.33
C VAL A 158 1.02 -5.25 10.51
N ARG A 159 0.67 -4.90 11.75
CA ARG A 159 1.36 -5.43 12.95
C ARG A 159 1.24 -6.94 13.09
N LEU A 160 0.07 -7.50 12.80
CA LEU A 160 -0.15 -8.94 12.81
C LEU A 160 0.73 -9.63 11.76
N ASP A 161 0.79 -9.09 10.55
CA ASP A 161 1.66 -9.57 9.46
C ASP A 161 3.14 -9.52 9.86
N ALA A 162 3.60 -8.41 10.43
CA ALA A 162 4.98 -8.27 10.88
C ALA A 162 5.33 -9.35 11.92
N ARG A 163 4.49 -9.55 12.94
CA ARG A 163 4.73 -10.53 14.02
C ARG A 163 4.59 -11.99 13.61
N THR A 164 3.82 -12.28 12.57
CA THR A 164 3.58 -13.66 12.13
C THR A 164 4.46 -14.07 10.96
N LYS A 165 5.03 -13.11 10.22
CA LYS A 165 5.86 -13.33 9.03
C LYS A 165 7.23 -12.70 9.19
N LEU A 166 7.41 -11.44 8.76
CA LEU A 166 8.73 -10.80 8.62
C LEU A 166 9.59 -10.92 9.89
N LEU A 167 9.01 -10.74 11.06
CA LEU A 167 9.70 -10.74 12.36
C LEU A 167 9.45 -12.02 13.17
N ASN A 168 8.87 -13.05 12.54
CA ASN A 168 8.67 -14.35 13.18
C ASN A 168 9.86 -15.28 12.87
N PRO A 169 10.65 -15.69 13.88
CA PRO A 169 11.79 -16.59 13.67
C PRO A 169 11.42 -17.87 12.93
N LYS A 170 10.26 -18.46 13.22
CA LYS A 170 9.82 -19.66 12.52
C LYS A 170 9.60 -19.44 11.03
N TRP A 171 9.18 -18.24 10.65
CA TRP A 171 8.92 -17.89 9.25
C TRP A 171 10.21 -17.55 8.53
N TYR A 172 10.99 -16.58 9.02
CA TYR A 172 12.19 -16.13 8.30
C TYR A 172 13.29 -17.20 8.30
N GLU A 173 13.45 -18.00 9.37
CA GLU A 173 14.40 -19.14 9.34
C GLU A 173 13.96 -20.21 8.34
N GLY A 174 12.66 -20.50 8.26
CA GLY A 174 12.12 -21.43 7.27
C GLY A 174 12.34 -20.95 5.83
N MET A 175 12.15 -19.64 5.59
CA MET A 175 12.44 -19.03 4.30
C MET A 175 13.93 -19.08 3.99
N ILE A 176 14.80 -18.59 4.87
CA ILE A 176 16.25 -18.53 4.63
C ILE A 176 16.85 -19.94 4.46
N ALA A 177 16.34 -20.95 5.16
CA ALA A 177 16.73 -22.35 4.96
C ALA A 177 16.43 -22.87 3.53
N SER A 178 15.48 -22.24 2.82
CA SER A 178 15.18 -22.52 1.41
C SER A 178 16.17 -21.87 0.43
N GLY A 179 17.21 -21.18 0.93
CA GLY A 179 18.31 -20.64 0.14
C GLY A 179 17.94 -19.35 -0.61
N TYR A 180 18.42 -19.24 -1.86
CA TYR A 180 18.36 -18.01 -2.65
C TYR A 180 16.95 -17.42 -2.77
N GLU A 181 15.97 -18.25 -3.10
CA GLU A 181 14.56 -17.84 -3.26
C GLU A 181 13.92 -17.45 -1.93
N GLY A 182 14.38 -18.05 -0.82
CA GLY A 182 13.95 -17.71 0.53
C GLY A 182 14.27 -16.28 0.92
N VAL A 183 15.51 -15.84 0.67
CA VAL A 183 15.94 -14.45 0.89
C VAL A 183 15.13 -13.49 0.01
N ARG A 184 14.76 -13.90 -1.21
CA ARG A 184 13.89 -13.09 -2.08
C ARG A 184 12.52 -12.85 -1.46
N GLU A 185 11.94 -13.85 -0.80
CA GLU A 185 10.64 -13.70 -0.11
C GLU A 185 10.74 -12.78 1.11
N VAL A 186 11.84 -12.82 1.86
CA VAL A 186 12.11 -11.87 2.97
C VAL A 186 12.23 -10.44 2.44
N SER A 187 13.03 -10.23 1.38
CA SER A 187 13.19 -8.92 0.73
C SER A 187 11.85 -8.37 0.21
N LYS A 188 11.08 -9.20 -0.51
CA LYS A 188 9.76 -8.85 -1.02
C LYS A 188 8.81 -8.39 0.09
N ARG A 189 8.83 -9.07 1.24
CA ARG A 189 8.02 -8.73 2.41
C ARG A 189 8.35 -7.35 2.98
N MET A 190 9.64 -7.06 3.10
CA MET A 190 10.14 -5.78 3.58
C MET A 190 9.74 -4.65 2.64
N ARG A 191 9.90 -4.86 1.32
CA ARG A 191 9.47 -3.90 0.29
C ARG A 191 7.96 -3.64 0.30
N ASN A 192 7.14 -4.70 0.40
CA ASN A 192 5.69 -4.54 0.49
C ASN A 192 5.27 -3.79 1.76
N THR A 193 6.02 -3.95 2.85
CA THR A 193 5.83 -3.18 4.08
C THR A 193 6.08 -1.68 3.83
N MET A 194 7.16 -1.31 3.12
CA MET A 194 7.38 0.08 2.67
C MET A 194 6.23 0.63 1.81
N GLY A 195 5.63 -0.19 0.95
CA GLY A 195 4.43 0.19 0.19
C GLY A 195 3.30 0.71 1.07
N TRP A 196 3.05 0.07 2.23
CA TRP A 196 2.02 0.51 3.18
C TRP A 196 2.35 1.82 3.91
N SER A 197 3.63 2.15 4.08
CA SER A 197 4.03 3.48 4.55
C SER A 197 3.71 4.54 3.51
N ALA A 198 4.03 4.25 2.24
CA ALA A 198 3.80 5.17 1.13
C ALA A 198 2.32 5.45 0.84
N THR A 199 1.43 4.46 0.99
CA THR A 199 0.02 4.61 0.60
C THR A 199 -0.93 4.93 1.75
N ALA A 200 -0.56 4.55 2.99
CA ALA A 200 -1.46 4.68 4.15
C ALA A 200 -0.79 5.25 5.41
N ASN A 201 0.54 5.33 5.46
CA ASN A 201 1.29 5.56 6.70
C ASN A 201 0.76 4.66 7.84
N ALA A 202 0.74 3.36 7.56
CA ALA A 202 0.13 2.35 8.42
C ALA A 202 1.14 1.44 9.14
N VAL A 203 2.43 1.57 8.83
CA VAL A 203 3.52 0.82 9.46
C VAL A 203 4.05 1.61 10.65
N ASP A 204 4.13 0.97 11.80
CA ASP A 204 4.74 1.58 12.98
C ASP A 204 6.28 1.54 12.88
N ASN A 205 6.97 2.54 13.44
CA ASN A 205 8.43 2.66 13.38
C ASN A 205 9.17 1.39 13.84
N TRP A 206 8.66 0.71 14.88
CA TRP A 206 9.27 -0.50 15.43
C TRP A 206 9.36 -1.65 14.43
N VAL A 207 8.49 -1.69 13.41
CA VAL A 207 8.55 -2.77 12.40
C VAL A 207 9.84 -2.67 11.60
N TYR A 208 10.27 -1.46 11.28
CA TYR A 208 11.54 -1.23 10.59
C TYR A 208 12.74 -1.41 11.53
N GLU A 209 12.63 -0.94 12.78
CA GLU A 209 13.69 -1.07 13.77
C GLU A 209 13.99 -2.55 14.06
N ASP A 210 12.96 -3.35 14.37
CA ASP A 210 13.11 -4.79 14.63
C ASP A 210 13.62 -5.53 13.38
N ALA A 211 13.23 -5.10 12.16
CA ALA A 211 13.73 -5.69 10.92
C ALA A 211 15.21 -5.37 10.69
N ASN A 212 15.63 -4.14 10.97
CA ASN A 212 17.04 -3.76 10.98
C ASN A 212 17.81 -4.59 12.02
N ASP A 213 17.30 -4.71 13.24
CA ASP A 213 17.99 -5.43 14.32
C ASP A 213 18.15 -6.92 13.97
N THR A 214 17.08 -7.53 13.45
CA THR A 214 17.06 -8.94 13.09
C THR A 214 17.95 -9.26 11.88
N PHE A 215 17.91 -8.43 10.82
CA PHE A 215 18.52 -8.79 9.53
C PHE A 215 19.83 -8.07 9.21
N MET A 216 20.12 -6.95 9.89
CA MET A 216 21.25 -6.07 9.58
C MET A 216 22.18 -5.83 10.76
N ALA A 217 21.67 -5.79 12.00
CA ALA A 217 22.51 -5.60 13.17
C ALA A 217 23.14 -6.92 13.67
N ASP A 218 22.44 -8.04 13.50
CA ASP A 218 23.00 -9.38 13.74
C ASP A 218 24.03 -9.74 12.66
N GLU A 219 25.29 -9.82 13.08
CA GLU A 219 26.41 -10.09 12.17
C GLU A 219 26.37 -11.49 11.52
N GLU A 220 25.82 -12.48 12.20
CA GLU A 220 25.67 -13.82 11.65
C GLU A 220 24.55 -13.84 10.61
N MET A 221 23.42 -13.21 10.92
CA MET A 221 22.29 -13.10 10.00
C MET A 221 22.67 -12.33 8.74
N GLN A 222 23.27 -11.14 8.87
CA GLN A 222 23.63 -10.31 7.72
C GLN A 222 24.56 -11.08 6.76
N LYS A 223 25.56 -11.78 7.31
CA LYS A 223 26.53 -12.56 6.52
C LYS A 223 25.81 -13.70 5.80
N ARG A 224 24.92 -14.41 6.51
CA ARG A 224 24.12 -15.50 5.93
C ARG A 224 23.25 -15.03 4.78
N LEU A 225 22.56 -13.89 4.93
CA LEU A 225 21.71 -13.32 3.87
C LEU A 225 22.53 -12.88 2.66
N MET A 226 23.62 -12.14 2.89
CA MET A 226 24.52 -11.65 1.85
C MET A 226 25.19 -12.78 1.07
N ASP A 227 25.62 -13.85 1.76
CA ASP A 227 26.20 -15.04 1.12
C ASP A 227 25.18 -15.83 0.31
N THR A 228 23.93 -15.90 0.79
CA THR A 228 22.88 -16.71 0.16
C THR A 228 22.31 -16.04 -1.08
N ASN A 229 22.04 -14.74 -1.03
CA ASN A 229 21.50 -13.98 -2.15
C ASN A 229 21.89 -12.49 -2.04
N PRO A 230 23.03 -12.07 -2.62
CA PRO A 230 23.49 -10.69 -2.50
C PRO A 230 22.53 -9.69 -3.17
N ASN A 231 21.85 -10.07 -4.26
CA ASN A 231 20.88 -9.19 -4.93
C ASN A 231 19.69 -8.85 -4.04
N SER A 232 19.12 -9.84 -3.36
CA SER A 232 18.00 -9.62 -2.44
C SER A 232 18.46 -8.98 -1.13
N PHE A 233 19.66 -9.28 -0.64
CA PHE A 233 20.24 -8.57 0.50
C PHE A 233 20.42 -7.08 0.21
N ARG A 234 20.98 -6.72 -0.95
CA ARG A 234 21.05 -5.33 -1.42
C ARG A 234 19.69 -4.66 -1.40
N GLN A 235 18.66 -5.31 -1.95
CA GLN A 235 17.30 -4.77 -1.94
C GLN A 235 16.76 -4.53 -0.52
N MET A 236 17.06 -5.41 0.44
CA MET A 236 16.68 -5.20 1.85
C MET A 236 17.37 -3.97 2.43
N VAL A 237 18.68 -3.83 2.23
CA VAL A 237 19.46 -2.66 2.66
C VAL A 237 18.93 -1.37 2.02
N THR A 238 18.70 -1.37 0.71
CA THR A 238 18.13 -0.24 -0.03
C THR A 238 16.74 0.12 0.49
N THR A 239 15.89 -0.87 0.77
CA THR A 239 14.52 -0.63 1.29
C THR A 239 14.56 0.07 2.66
N LEU A 240 15.47 -0.33 3.55
CA LEU A 240 15.62 0.33 4.86
C LEU A 240 16.18 1.75 4.72
N LEU A 241 17.19 1.95 3.88
CA LEU A 241 17.72 3.29 3.56
C LEU A 241 16.64 4.18 2.94
N GLU A 242 15.81 3.64 2.04
CA GLU A 242 14.72 4.36 1.40
C GLU A 242 13.61 4.70 2.40
N ALA A 243 13.24 3.76 3.29
CA ALA A 243 12.28 4.03 4.35
C ALA A 243 12.73 5.17 5.26
N ASN A 244 14.03 5.22 5.62
CA ASN A 244 14.58 6.34 6.39
C ASN A 244 14.61 7.64 5.57
N GLY A 245 15.16 7.61 4.35
CA GLY A 245 15.30 8.79 3.49
C GLY A 245 13.98 9.45 3.12
N ARG A 246 12.87 8.69 3.15
CA ARG A 246 11.50 9.17 2.91
C ARG A 246 10.74 9.53 4.19
N GLY A 247 11.36 9.40 5.37
CA GLY A 247 10.75 9.75 6.65
C GLY A 247 9.75 8.73 7.20
N TYR A 248 9.77 7.49 6.71
CA TYR A 248 8.93 6.40 7.21
C TYR A 248 9.55 5.65 8.39
N TRP A 249 10.88 5.75 8.54
CA TRP A 249 11.63 5.12 9.61
C TRP A 249 12.63 6.08 10.24
N GLU A 250 12.45 6.35 11.52
CA GLU A 250 13.37 7.09 12.37
C GLU A 250 14.24 6.10 13.17
N THR A 251 15.55 6.26 13.08
CA THR A 251 16.54 5.39 13.72
C THR A 251 17.85 6.14 13.99
N SER A 252 18.81 5.49 14.66
CA SER A 252 20.11 6.08 14.98
C SER A 252 20.99 6.31 13.75
N GLU A 253 21.87 7.31 13.80
CA GLU A 253 22.89 7.54 12.76
C GLU A 253 23.80 6.32 12.58
N ASP A 254 24.13 5.61 13.66
CA ASP A 254 24.92 4.38 13.63
C ASP A 254 24.25 3.27 12.79
N ASN A 255 22.92 3.14 12.88
CA ASN A 255 22.15 2.20 12.06
C ASN A 255 22.22 2.59 10.57
N ILE A 256 22.06 3.87 10.25
CA ILE A 256 22.15 4.37 8.87
C ILE A 256 23.56 4.18 8.30
N ASP A 257 24.59 4.47 9.07
CA ASP A 257 25.97 4.29 8.64
C ASP A 257 26.33 2.81 8.46
N ARG A 258 25.79 1.91 9.29
CA ARG A 258 25.91 0.46 9.05
C ARG A 258 25.26 0.06 7.74
N LEU A 259 24.04 0.50 7.46
CA LEU A 259 23.34 0.20 6.20
C LEU A 259 24.10 0.74 4.98
N ARG A 260 24.68 1.95 5.06
CA ARG A 260 25.52 2.51 3.99
C ARG A 260 26.76 1.65 3.72
N ARG A 261 27.43 1.16 4.77
CA ARG A 261 28.56 0.24 4.63
C ARG A 261 28.12 -1.07 3.99
N LEU A 262 27.04 -1.69 4.49
CA LEU A 262 26.51 -2.93 3.93
C LEU A 262 26.09 -2.79 2.47
N TYR A 263 25.57 -1.62 2.08
CA TYR A 263 25.25 -1.33 0.68
C TYR A 263 26.50 -1.32 -0.18
N GLN A 264 27.59 -0.68 0.27
CA GLN A 264 28.86 -0.70 -0.45
C GLN A 264 29.44 -2.11 -0.54
N ASP A 265 29.46 -2.85 0.57
CA ASP A 265 30.04 -4.20 0.64
C ASP A 265 29.31 -5.18 -0.32
N VAL A 266 27.98 -5.08 -0.42
CA VAL A 266 27.21 -5.93 -1.34
C VAL A 266 27.33 -5.49 -2.79
N GLU A 267 27.48 -4.19 -3.07
CA GLU A 267 27.77 -3.67 -4.41
C GLU A 267 29.12 -4.17 -4.93
N ASP A 268 30.19 -4.05 -4.13
CA ASP A 268 31.53 -4.51 -4.49
C ASP A 268 31.51 -6.01 -4.83
N ARG A 269 30.75 -6.79 -4.06
CA ARG A 269 30.54 -8.22 -4.30
C ARG A 269 29.77 -8.53 -5.57
N ILE A 270 28.76 -7.74 -5.93
CA ILE A 270 27.95 -7.95 -7.14
C ILE A 270 28.73 -7.53 -8.39
N GLU A 271 29.44 -6.40 -8.33
CA GLU A 271 30.21 -5.84 -9.44
C GLU A 271 31.60 -6.49 -9.60
N GLY A 272 32.05 -7.28 -8.62
CA GLY A 272 33.29 -8.06 -8.68
C GLY A 272 34.56 -7.24 -8.43
N VAL A 273 34.46 -6.19 -7.63
CA VAL A 273 35.60 -5.38 -7.17
C VAL A 273 36.12 -6.00 -5.87
N GLU A 274 37.31 -6.59 -5.90
CA GLU A 274 38.05 -7.03 -4.69
C GLU A 274 38.86 -5.88 -4.09
#